data_AF-A0AAW0CDH6-F1
#
_entry.id   AF-A0AAW0CDH6-F1
#
_cell.length_a   1.000
_cell.length_b   1.000
_cell.length_c   1.000
_cell.angle_alpha   90.00
_cell.angle_beta   90.00
_cell.angle_gamma   90.00
#
_symmetry.space_group_name_H-M   'P 1'
#
loop_
_entity.id
_entity.type
_entity.pdbx_description
1 polymer ?
#
loop_
_entity_poly.entity_id
_entity_poly.type
_entity_poly.pdbx_seq_one_letter_code
_entity_poly.pdbx_strand_id
1 'polypeptide(L)'
;MAYAQYIIIVLHNVGNTPMKVKNVSLSWGKFHADGNKDKEIGKDQIEGKVIGPDEKFQINSCGRSDASSGTEGSFDLVDVNDGDKTIRHFYWDCPWGSKVNTWNVNGSNSKWMVEHQGANLYGGGIGTVTVEALKKGNWYAALLRRGYSLIIYCTERRSDSLVYHLSNMIESICTCSNRVTLSNAASATISEDVVIQKCCGFTKSPRSTSLTSATG
;
A
#
# COMPACT_ATOMS: atom_id res chain seq x y z
N MET A 1 -35.21 5.75 0.43
CA MET A 1 -34.26 6.67 1.10
C MET A 1 -32.97 6.74 0.28
N ALA A 2 -32.56 7.91 -0.22
CA ALA A 2 -31.32 8.07 -0.99
C ALA A 2 -30.03 7.80 -0.17
N TYR A 3 -30.12 7.86 1.17
CA TYR A 3 -29.02 7.48 2.08
C TYR A 3 -28.65 6.00 2.08
N ALA A 4 -29.46 5.15 1.43
CA ALA A 4 -29.14 3.74 1.24
C ALA A 4 -27.95 3.56 0.28
N GLN A 5 -27.75 4.49 -0.64
CA GLN A 5 -26.62 4.55 -1.57
C GLN A 5 -25.52 5.43 -0.96
N TYR A 6 -24.50 4.78 -0.42
CA TYR A 6 -23.36 5.46 0.20
C TYR A 6 -22.07 4.66 0.01
N ILE A 7 -20.96 5.37 0.11
CA ILE A 7 -19.62 4.84 0.15
C ILE A 7 -18.80 5.58 1.22
N ILE A 8 -18.01 4.83 1.97
CA ILE A 8 -17.02 5.35 2.91
C ILE A 8 -15.67 4.80 2.46
N ILE A 9 -14.75 5.67 2.07
CA ILE A 9 -13.43 5.27 1.57
C ILE A 9 -12.41 5.64 2.63
N VAL A 10 -11.81 4.64 3.26
CA VAL A 10 -10.76 4.80 4.27
C VAL A 10 -9.42 4.58 3.59
N LEU A 11 -8.71 5.68 3.34
CA LEU A 11 -7.35 5.67 2.83
C LEU A 11 -6.39 5.51 4.01
N HIS A 12 -5.56 4.47 4.01
CA HIS A 12 -4.54 4.25 5.03
C HIS A 12 -3.17 4.16 4.37
N ASN A 13 -2.27 5.07 4.77
CA ASN A 13 -0.87 5.00 4.37
C ASN A 13 -0.10 4.09 5.32
N VAL A 14 -0.01 2.80 5.00
CA VAL A 14 0.79 1.85 5.79
C VAL A 14 2.31 2.00 5.54
N GLY A 15 2.70 2.87 4.61
CA GLY A 15 4.08 3.17 4.26
C GLY A 15 4.68 4.32 5.06
N ASN A 16 5.96 4.61 4.76
CA ASN A 16 6.70 5.72 5.37
C ASN A 16 6.77 6.96 4.45
N THR A 17 6.12 6.93 3.29
CA THR A 17 6.17 8.02 2.31
C THR A 17 4.80 8.68 2.22
N PRO A 18 4.69 10.01 2.35
CA PRO A 18 3.41 10.69 2.25
C PRO A 18 2.82 10.53 0.84
N MET A 19 1.49 10.45 0.78
CA MET A 19 0.71 10.48 -0.46
C MET A 19 -0.30 11.61 -0.40
N LYS A 20 -0.82 12.04 -1.55
CA LYS A 20 -1.77 13.15 -1.62
C LYS A 20 -2.96 12.78 -2.49
N VAL A 21 -4.13 13.25 -2.10
CA VAL A 21 -5.36 13.14 -2.88
C VAL A 21 -5.41 14.28 -3.88
N LYS A 22 -5.67 13.99 -5.16
CA LYS A 22 -5.86 14.99 -6.22
C LYS A 22 -6.99 14.59 -7.17
N ASN A 23 -7.41 15.55 -8.00
CA ASN A 23 -8.37 15.34 -9.07
C ASN A 23 -9.69 14.73 -8.57
N VAL A 24 -10.12 15.16 -7.38
CA VAL A 24 -11.38 14.71 -6.79
C VAL A 24 -12.51 15.19 -7.69
N SER A 25 -13.42 14.31 -8.07
CA SER A 25 -14.57 14.64 -8.89
C SER A 25 -15.78 13.91 -8.36
N LEU A 26 -16.94 14.57 -8.46
CA LEU A 26 -18.22 14.00 -8.08
C LEU A 26 -19.23 14.32 -9.17
N SER A 27 -19.59 13.31 -9.95
CA SER A 27 -20.63 13.42 -10.98
C SER A 27 -22.02 13.49 -10.33
N TRP A 28 -22.23 12.68 -9.28
CA TRP A 28 -23.51 12.56 -8.59
C TRP A 28 -23.35 12.39 -7.08
N GLY A 29 -24.31 12.97 -6.34
CA GLY A 29 -24.39 12.87 -4.88
C GLY A 29 -23.80 14.09 -4.17
N LYS A 30 -23.29 13.86 -2.96
CA LYS A 30 -22.57 14.86 -2.15
C LYS A 30 -21.51 14.19 -1.28
N PHE A 31 -20.41 14.89 -1.03
CA PHE A 31 -19.50 14.52 0.05
C PHE A 31 -20.07 14.97 1.39
N HIS A 32 -19.79 14.23 2.46
CA HIS A 32 -20.27 14.58 3.79
C HIS A 32 -19.25 14.29 4.89
N ALA A 33 -19.43 14.93 6.04
CA ALA A 33 -18.58 14.72 7.21
C ALA A 33 -18.74 13.32 7.80
N ASP A 34 -17.73 12.89 8.57
CA ASP A 34 -17.73 11.58 9.22
C ASP A 34 -18.93 11.42 10.15
N GLY A 35 -19.64 10.30 9.98
CA GLY A 35 -20.82 9.96 10.78
C GLY A 35 -22.05 10.86 10.57
N ASN A 36 -21.97 11.92 9.76
CA ASN A 36 -23.06 12.85 9.54
C ASN A 36 -23.30 13.10 8.04
N LYS A 37 -24.33 12.43 7.49
CA LYS A 37 -24.75 12.54 6.07
C LYS A 37 -25.42 13.87 5.73
N ASP A 38 -25.89 14.62 6.72
CA ASP A 38 -26.56 15.90 6.53
C ASP A 38 -25.55 17.06 6.44
N LYS A 39 -24.37 16.89 7.03
CA LYS A 39 -23.27 17.86 6.97
C LYS A 39 -22.47 17.67 5.68
N GLU A 40 -22.89 18.34 4.62
CA GLU A 40 -22.19 18.39 3.34
C GLU A 40 -20.81 19.08 3.49
N ILE A 41 -19.79 18.51 2.85
CA ILE A 41 -18.44 19.07 2.79
C ILE A 41 -18.06 19.39 1.34
N GLY A 42 -17.29 20.44 1.15
CA GLY A 42 -16.81 20.83 -0.17
C GLY A 42 -15.69 19.93 -0.67
N LYS A 43 -15.58 19.78 -2.00
CA LYS A 43 -14.44 19.12 -2.65
C LYS A 43 -13.10 19.68 -2.16
N ASP A 44 -13.02 20.99 -1.93
CA ASP A 44 -11.80 21.68 -1.51
C ASP A 44 -11.27 21.23 -0.14
N GLN A 45 -12.10 20.56 0.68
CA GLN A 45 -11.65 19.98 1.95
C GLN A 45 -10.96 18.62 1.78
N ILE A 46 -11.12 17.98 0.62
CA ILE A 46 -10.58 16.67 0.27
C ILE A 46 -9.40 16.83 -0.71
N GLU A 47 -9.57 17.72 -1.70
CA GLU A 47 -8.57 18.02 -2.72
C GLU A 47 -7.27 18.51 -2.07
N GLY A 48 -6.14 17.92 -2.46
CA GLY A 48 -4.84 18.31 -1.96
C GLY A 48 -4.51 17.82 -0.55
N LYS A 49 -5.39 17.06 0.12
CA LYS A 49 -5.11 16.47 1.42
C LYS A 49 -3.90 15.53 1.33
N VAL A 50 -2.87 15.84 2.10
CA VAL A 50 -1.68 14.99 2.29
C VAL A 50 -1.95 14.01 3.43
N ILE A 51 -1.66 12.74 3.19
CA ILE A 51 -1.79 11.62 4.11
C ILE A 51 -0.38 11.17 4.48
N GLY A 52 0.04 11.48 5.70
CA GLY A 52 1.34 11.13 6.25
C GLY A 52 1.50 9.63 6.53
N PRO A 53 2.69 9.21 6.98
CA PRO A 53 2.95 7.83 7.39
C PRO A 53 2.01 7.37 8.50
N ASP A 54 1.43 6.18 8.35
CA ASP A 54 0.44 5.56 9.25
C ASP A 54 -0.84 6.40 9.48
N GLU A 55 -1.03 7.48 8.73
CA GLU A 55 -2.22 8.32 8.80
C GLU A 55 -3.38 7.66 8.03
N LYS A 56 -4.58 7.82 8.57
CA LYS A 56 -5.83 7.45 7.92
C LYS A 56 -6.59 8.70 7.54
N PHE A 57 -7.17 8.68 6.34
CA PHE A 57 -8.04 9.74 5.86
C PHE A 57 -9.30 9.12 5.27
N GLN A 58 -10.45 9.65 5.67
CA GLN A 58 -11.75 9.12 5.29
C GLN A 58 -12.45 10.07 4.33
N ILE A 59 -12.99 9.53 3.25
CA ILE A 59 -13.82 10.25 2.27
C ILE A 59 -15.19 9.60 2.30
N ASN A 60 -16.23 10.38 2.57
CA ASN A 60 -17.61 9.88 2.58
C ASN A 60 -18.42 10.53 1.49
N SER A 61 -19.17 9.71 0.75
CA SER A 61 -20.10 10.18 -0.26
C SER A 61 -21.43 9.44 -0.19
N CYS A 62 -22.52 10.16 -0.42
CA CYS A 62 -23.86 9.57 -0.46
C CYS A 62 -24.78 10.29 -1.46
N GLY A 63 -25.91 9.65 -1.78
CA GLY A 63 -26.98 10.30 -2.54
C GLY A 63 -27.59 11.49 -1.80
N ARG A 64 -28.06 12.49 -2.54
CA ARG A 64 -28.81 13.63 -1.98
C ARG A 64 -30.23 13.17 -1.62
N SER A 65 -30.72 13.48 -0.42
CA SER A 65 -32.00 13.01 0.13
C SER A 65 -33.20 13.24 -0.78
N ASP A 66 -33.16 14.33 -1.56
CA ASP A 66 -34.29 14.85 -2.34
C ASP A 66 -34.13 14.56 -3.85
N ALA A 67 -33.10 13.80 -4.22
CA ALA A 67 -32.84 13.38 -5.59
C ALA A 67 -32.84 11.85 -5.67
N SER A 68 -33.48 11.30 -6.70
CA SER A 68 -33.38 9.89 -7.08
C SER A 68 -32.01 9.58 -7.69
N SER A 69 -30.94 9.98 -7.01
CA SER A 69 -29.55 9.84 -7.43
C SER A 69 -28.75 9.15 -6.34
N GLY A 70 -27.91 8.21 -6.72
CA GLY A 70 -26.94 7.60 -5.82
C GLY A 70 -25.68 8.44 -5.72
N THR A 71 -24.50 7.83 -5.76
CA THR A 71 -23.23 8.57 -5.77
C THR A 71 -22.25 8.01 -6.79
N GLU A 72 -21.66 8.91 -7.56
CA GLU A 72 -20.65 8.59 -8.56
C GLU A 72 -19.54 9.64 -8.48
N GLY A 73 -18.30 9.18 -8.47
CA GLY A 73 -17.15 10.07 -8.43
C GLY A 73 -15.83 9.34 -8.62
N SER A 74 -14.76 10.13 -8.57
CA SER A 74 -13.40 9.64 -8.72
C SER A 74 -12.40 10.52 -7.97
N PHE A 75 -11.21 9.97 -7.71
CA PHE A 75 -10.04 10.73 -7.28
C PHE A 75 -8.76 9.99 -7.64
N ASP A 76 -7.66 10.71 -7.64
CA ASP A 76 -6.31 10.17 -7.78
C ASP A 76 -5.56 10.20 -6.46
N LEU A 77 -4.77 9.16 -6.21
CA LEU A 77 -3.65 9.24 -5.27
C LEU A 77 -2.38 9.54 -6.04
N VAL A 78 -1.60 10.50 -5.55
CA VAL A 78 -0.33 10.91 -6.17
C VAL A 78 0.82 10.87 -5.16
N ASP A 79 2.02 10.61 -5.68
CA ASP A 79 3.27 10.62 -4.92
C ASP A 79 3.83 12.04 -4.83
N VAL A 80 3.77 12.63 -3.64
CA VAL A 80 4.23 14.01 -3.38
C VAL A 80 5.74 14.15 -3.64
N ASN A 81 6.49 13.07 -3.43
CA ASN A 81 7.95 13.07 -3.57
C ASN A 81 8.42 12.74 -5.00
N ASP A 82 7.50 12.45 -5.92
CA ASP A 82 7.79 12.12 -7.33
C ASP A 82 7.01 13.08 -8.26
N GLY A 83 6.90 14.36 -7.88
CA GLY A 83 6.28 15.41 -8.70
C GLY A 83 4.78 15.22 -8.94
N ASP A 84 4.04 14.75 -7.93
CA ASP A 84 2.62 14.42 -8.03
C ASP A 84 2.32 13.33 -9.09
N LYS A 85 3.26 12.41 -9.32
CA LYS A 85 3.00 11.26 -10.21
C LYS A 85 1.89 10.37 -9.66
N THR A 86 0.92 10.04 -10.50
CA THR A 86 -0.22 9.18 -10.13
C THR A 86 0.25 7.82 -9.62
N ILE A 87 -0.25 7.46 -8.44
CA ILE A 87 -0.12 6.15 -7.82
C ILE A 87 -1.21 5.24 -8.39
N ARG A 88 -2.48 5.64 -8.24
CA ARG A 88 -3.68 4.96 -8.74
C ARG A 88 -4.81 5.98 -8.93
N HIS A 89 -5.69 5.66 -9.85
CA HIS A 89 -6.97 6.33 -10.07
C HIS A 89 -8.09 5.48 -9.46
N PHE A 90 -8.96 6.08 -8.66
CA PHE A 90 -10.08 5.42 -8.01
C PHE A 90 -11.38 5.96 -8.57
N TYR A 91 -12.29 5.05 -8.90
CA TYR A 91 -13.61 5.38 -9.41
C TYR A 91 -14.66 4.56 -8.66
N TRP A 92 -15.77 5.19 -8.31
CA TRP A 92 -16.94 4.51 -7.78
C TRP A 92 -18.21 4.98 -8.47
N ASP A 93 -19.16 4.06 -8.56
CA ASP A 93 -20.52 4.33 -8.99
C ASP A 93 -21.48 3.46 -8.17
N CYS A 94 -22.37 4.11 -7.44
CA CYS A 94 -23.44 3.50 -6.68
C CYS A 94 -24.75 4.12 -7.17
N PRO A 95 -25.33 3.62 -8.27
CA PRO A 95 -26.51 4.22 -8.90
C PRO A 95 -27.78 4.01 -8.07
N TRP A 96 -28.75 4.93 -8.22
CA TRP A 96 -30.08 4.75 -7.65
C TRP A 96 -30.94 3.89 -8.58
N GLY A 97 -31.68 2.93 -8.02
CA GLY A 97 -32.57 2.05 -8.78
C GLY A 97 -31.92 0.83 -9.46
N SER A 98 -30.58 0.79 -9.53
CA SER A 98 -29.84 -0.42 -9.90
C SER A 98 -29.28 -1.11 -8.64
N LYS A 99 -29.09 -2.43 -8.74
CA LYS A 99 -28.45 -3.23 -7.69
C LYS A 99 -26.94 -3.37 -7.91
N VAL A 100 -26.43 -2.98 -9.07
CA VAL A 100 -25.02 -3.16 -9.40
C VAL A 100 -24.26 -1.89 -9.03
N ASN A 101 -23.25 -2.07 -8.19
CA ASN A 101 -22.31 -1.01 -7.85
C ASN A 101 -20.96 -1.28 -8.52
N THR A 102 -20.22 -0.20 -8.79
CA THR A 102 -18.88 -0.25 -9.37
C THR A 102 -17.86 0.33 -8.41
N TRP A 103 -16.76 -0.39 -8.23
CA TRP A 103 -15.55 0.12 -7.60
C TRP A 103 -14.38 -0.30 -8.50
N ASN A 104 -13.63 0.67 -9.00
CA ASN A 104 -12.53 0.41 -9.91
C ASN A 104 -11.27 1.15 -9.47
N VAL A 105 -10.14 0.44 -9.51
CA VAL A 105 -8.80 0.95 -9.20
C VAL A 105 -7.94 0.79 -10.44
N ASN A 106 -7.69 1.90 -11.11
CA ASN A 106 -7.01 1.97 -12.39
C ASN A 106 -5.60 2.56 -12.28
N GLY A 107 -4.82 2.38 -13.35
CA GLY A 107 -3.46 2.86 -13.45
C GLY A 107 -2.45 1.95 -12.75
N SER A 108 -1.17 2.17 -13.05
CA SER A 108 -0.09 1.41 -12.45
C SER A 108 1.10 2.31 -12.16
N ASN A 109 1.67 2.10 -10.98
CA ASN A 109 2.91 2.71 -10.55
C ASN A 109 3.70 1.63 -9.82
N SER A 110 4.78 1.17 -10.44
CA SER A 110 5.59 0.05 -9.95
C SER A 110 6.27 0.32 -8.62
N LYS A 111 6.46 1.60 -8.26
CA LYS A 111 7.01 2.06 -6.98
C LYS A 111 5.99 1.95 -5.84
N TRP A 112 4.73 1.66 -6.10
CA TRP A 112 3.68 1.61 -5.10
C TRP A 112 2.89 0.30 -5.15
N MET A 113 2.56 -0.20 -3.98
CA MET A 113 1.62 -1.30 -3.77
C MET A 113 0.35 -0.69 -3.19
N VAL A 114 -0.80 -1.04 -3.76
CA VAL A 114 -2.11 -0.56 -3.32
C VAL A 114 -3.01 -1.77 -3.25
N GLU A 115 -3.58 -2.00 -2.07
CA GLU A 115 -4.56 -3.04 -1.81
C GLU A 115 -5.88 -2.40 -1.40
N HIS A 116 -7.00 -3.01 -1.75
CA HIS A 116 -8.32 -2.50 -1.40
C HIS A 116 -9.30 -3.64 -1.09
N GLN A 117 -10.22 -3.41 -0.16
CA GLN A 117 -11.20 -4.39 0.28
C GLN A 117 -12.47 -3.72 0.81
N GLY A 118 -13.55 -4.50 0.95
CA GLY A 118 -14.80 -4.06 1.59
C GLY A 118 -15.86 -3.49 0.64
N ALA A 119 -15.54 -3.30 -0.65
CA ALA A 119 -16.52 -2.83 -1.63
C ALA A 119 -17.63 -3.87 -1.88
N ASN A 120 -18.88 -3.49 -1.58
CA ASN A 120 -20.05 -4.28 -1.95
C ASN A 120 -20.50 -3.91 -3.37
N LEU A 121 -20.31 -4.84 -4.32
CA LEU A 121 -20.64 -4.65 -5.73
C LEU A 121 -22.11 -4.97 -6.06
N TYR A 122 -22.89 -5.49 -5.09
CA TYR A 122 -24.26 -5.90 -5.34
C TYR A 122 -25.22 -5.61 -4.17
N GLY A 123 -26.33 -4.94 -4.49
CA GLY A 123 -27.40 -4.56 -3.57
C GLY A 123 -26.98 -3.43 -2.64
N GLY A 124 -27.94 -2.59 -2.23
CA GLY A 124 -27.69 -1.48 -1.31
C GLY A 124 -26.54 -0.55 -1.74
N GLY A 125 -25.91 0.10 -0.77
CA GLY A 125 -24.72 0.92 -0.99
C GLY A 125 -23.44 0.09 -1.13
N ILE A 126 -22.38 0.71 -1.65
CA ILE A 126 -21.03 0.12 -1.70
C ILE A 126 -20.51 -0.20 -0.29
N GLY A 127 -20.86 0.63 0.69
CA GLY A 127 -20.41 0.45 2.07
C GLY A 127 -19.02 1.01 2.31
N THR A 128 -18.26 0.37 3.19
CA THR A 128 -16.93 0.84 3.60
C THR A 128 -15.83 0.14 2.81
N VAL A 129 -15.08 0.91 2.03
CA VAL A 129 -13.90 0.47 1.29
C VAL A 129 -12.66 0.93 2.02
N THR A 130 -11.79 -0.01 2.38
CA THR A 130 -10.46 0.30 2.92
C THR A 130 -9.46 0.19 1.78
N VAL A 131 -8.61 1.20 1.64
CA VAL A 131 -7.50 1.23 0.68
C VAL A 131 -6.20 1.42 1.45
N GLU A 132 -5.32 0.44 1.35
CA GLU A 132 -4.00 0.47 1.95
C GLU A 132 -2.96 0.74 0.87
N ALA A 133 -2.14 1.77 1.07
CA ALA A 133 -1.10 2.15 0.13
C ALA A 133 0.29 2.13 0.80
N LEU A 134 1.24 1.53 0.10
CA LEU A 134 2.63 1.44 0.52
C LEU A 134 3.56 1.73 -0.65
N LYS A 135 4.45 2.71 -0.48
CA LYS A 135 5.58 2.86 -1.41
C LYS A 135 6.52 1.66 -1.22
N LYS A 136 6.72 0.91 -2.29
CA LYS A 136 7.74 -0.12 -2.39
C LYS A 136 9.10 0.56 -2.31
N GLY A 137 9.59 0.70 -1.09
CA GLY A 137 11.00 0.92 -0.86
C GLY A 137 11.77 -0.35 -1.23
N ASN A 138 13.09 -0.24 -1.31
CA ASN A 138 13.95 -1.40 -1.26
C ASN A 138 13.64 -2.09 0.10
N TRP A 139 12.74 -3.07 0.12
CA TRP A 139 12.12 -3.66 1.32
C TRP A 139 13.18 -4.14 2.33
N TYR A 140 14.34 -4.52 1.80
CA TYR A 140 15.56 -4.82 2.55
C TYR A 140 16.07 -3.64 3.39
N ALA A 141 16.13 -2.43 2.83
CA ALA A 141 16.59 -1.24 3.54
C ALA A 141 15.63 -0.82 4.67
N ALA A 142 14.32 -1.06 4.50
CA ALA A 142 13.33 -0.80 5.53
C ALA A 142 13.44 -1.79 6.71
N LEU A 143 13.68 -3.08 6.42
CA LEU A 143 13.92 -4.12 7.43
C LEU A 143 15.23 -3.87 8.20
N LEU A 144 16.32 -3.54 7.50
CA LEU A 144 17.61 -3.22 8.12
C LEU A 144 17.52 -2.00 9.05
N ARG A 145 16.82 -0.93 8.66
CA ARG A 145 16.63 0.26 9.52
C ARG A 145 15.84 -0.03 10.79
N ARG A 146 14.95 -1.03 10.75
CA ARG A 146 14.18 -1.51 11.91
C ARG A 146 14.94 -2.58 12.73
N GLY A 147 16.21 -2.84 12.41
CA GLY A 147 17.07 -3.80 13.11
C GLY A 147 16.74 -5.26 12.81
N TYR A 148 15.99 -5.53 11.74
CA TYR A 148 15.76 -6.90 11.26
C TYR A 148 16.90 -7.29 10.35
N SER A 149 17.49 -8.46 10.62
CA SER A 149 18.45 -9.10 9.72
C SER A 149 17.69 -10.06 8.81
N LEU A 150 17.93 -9.99 7.50
CA LEU A 150 17.40 -10.98 6.56
C LEU A 150 18.35 -12.18 6.55
N ILE A 151 17.89 -13.33 7.03
CA ILE A 151 18.60 -14.59 6.89
C ILE A 151 17.95 -15.33 5.71
N ILE A 152 18.67 -15.43 4.60
CA ILE A 152 18.26 -16.25 3.46
C ILE A 152 18.82 -17.65 3.69
N TYR A 153 17.94 -18.64 3.88
CA TYR A 153 18.34 -20.04 3.92
C TYR A 153 18.35 -20.60 2.49
N CYS A 154 19.54 -20.85 1.93
CA CYS A 154 19.67 -21.67 0.73
C CYS A 154 19.73 -23.14 1.15
N THR A 155 18.73 -23.93 0.77
CA THR A 155 18.79 -25.40 0.87
C THR A 155 19.23 -25.96 -0.48
N GLU A 156 20.37 -26.65 -0.50
CA GLU A 156 21.03 -27.17 -1.70
C GLU A 156 20.25 -28.35 -2.33
N ARG A 157 19.96 -28.25 -3.64
CA ARG A 157 19.77 -29.43 -4.52
C ARG A 157 20.41 -29.12 -5.89
N ARG A 158 21.38 -29.96 -6.27
CA ARG A 158 22.25 -29.82 -7.45
C ARG A 158 21.50 -29.81 -8.79
N SER A 159 21.74 -28.80 -9.64
CA SER A 159 21.63 -28.85 -11.11
C SER A 159 22.16 -27.54 -11.76
N ASP A 160 23.10 -27.65 -12.70
CA ASP A 160 24.13 -26.66 -13.07
C ASP A 160 23.78 -25.65 -14.21
N SER A 161 22.70 -24.85 -14.16
CA SER A 161 22.43 -23.87 -15.27
C SER A 161 22.03 -22.41 -14.95
N LEU A 162 21.94 -21.97 -13.69
CA LEU A 162 21.44 -20.65 -13.28
C LEU A 162 22.42 -19.82 -12.40
N VAL A 163 23.66 -19.57 -12.85
CA VAL A 163 24.68 -18.81 -12.06
C VAL A 163 24.49 -17.29 -12.15
N TYR A 164 23.93 -16.78 -13.25
CA TYR A 164 24.13 -15.37 -13.63
C TYR A 164 23.16 -14.36 -13.00
N HIS A 165 22.00 -14.79 -12.47
CA HIS A 165 21.01 -13.83 -11.96
C HIS A 165 21.19 -13.47 -10.48
N LEU A 166 21.82 -14.32 -9.67
CA LEU A 166 22.03 -14.10 -8.24
C LEU A 166 23.31 -13.30 -7.92
N SER A 167 24.35 -13.34 -8.75
CA SER A 167 25.57 -12.55 -8.49
C SER A 167 25.30 -11.04 -8.55
N ASN A 168 24.45 -10.58 -9.48
CA ASN A 168 24.07 -9.17 -9.59
C ASN A 168 23.27 -8.67 -8.38
N MET A 169 22.50 -9.55 -7.73
CA MET A 169 21.76 -9.20 -6.51
C MET A 169 22.69 -9.10 -5.30
N ILE A 170 23.71 -9.95 -5.21
CA ILE A 170 24.68 -9.99 -4.10
C ILE A 170 25.74 -8.88 -4.23
N GLU A 171 26.23 -8.57 -5.44
CA GLU A 171 27.19 -7.47 -5.66
C GLU A 171 26.60 -6.08 -5.37
N SER A 172 25.30 -5.89 -5.63
CA SER A 172 24.59 -4.66 -5.27
C SER A 172 24.40 -4.50 -3.74
N ILE A 173 24.39 -5.62 -3.00
CA ILE A 173 24.32 -5.63 -1.52
C ILE A 173 25.69 -5.31 -0.91
N CYS A 174 26.80 -5.80 -1.48
CA CYS A 174 28.15 -5.57 -0.94
C CYS A 174 28.66 -4.14 -1.13
N THR A 175 28.23 -3.41 -2.18
CA THR A 175 28.70 -2.04 -2.44
C THR A 175 28.05 -0.96 -1.54
N CYS A 176 27.00 -1.29 -0.80
CA CYS A 176 26.29 -0.34 0.08
C CYS A 176 26.57 -0.50 1.58
N SER A 177 27.36 -1.50 2.01
CA SER A 177 27.60 -1.75 3.43
C SER A 177 28.99 -2.33 3.70
N ASN A 178 29.85 -1.57 4.36
CA ASN A 178 31.13 -2.01 4.94
C ASN A 178 30.96 -3.02 6.12
N ARG A 179 29.82 -3.72 6.20
CA ARG A 179 29.46 -4.58 7.33
C ARG A 179 28.69 -5.83 6.91
N VAL A 180 29.08 -6.45 5.79
CA VAL A 180 28.65 -7.80 5.46
C VAL A 180 29.80 -8.75 5.80
N THR A 181 29.69 -9.44 6.94
CA THR A 181 30.54 -10.60 7.22
C THR A 181 29.97 -11.79 6.45
N LEU A 182 30.56 -12.12 5.31
CA LEU A 182 30.28 -13.38 4.63
C LEU A 182 30.92 -14.51 5.43
N SER A 183 30.13 -15.31 6.14
CA SER A 183 30.58 -16.62 6.59
C SER A 183 30.52 -17.57 5.40
N ASN A 184 31.68 -18.09 5.00
CA ASN A 184 31.90 -19.03 3.90
C ASN A 184 30.71 -19.93 3.58
N ALA A 185 30.15 -19.78 2.38
CA ALA A 185 29.39 -20.83 1.73
C ALA A 185 29.69 -20.76 0.23
N ALA A 186 30.14 -21.90 -0.30
CA ALA A 186 30.60 -22.08 -1.65
C ALA A 186 29.51 -21.76 -2.69
N SER A 187 29.99 -21.34 -3.86
CA SER A 187 29.27 -21.07 -5.10
C SER A 187 28.22 -22.14 -5.42
N ALA A 188 26.97 -21.75 -5.69
CA ALA A 188 25.94 -22.68 -6.14
C ALA A 188 24.92 -22.05 -7.11
N THR A 189 24.55 -22.86 -8.08
CA THR A 189 23.73 -22.64 -9.29
C THR A 189 22.42 -23.43 -9.13
N ILE A 190 21.22 -22.90 -9.47
CA ILE A 190 19.96 -23.67 -9.32
C ILE A 190 18.93 -23.39 -10.43
N SER A 191 18.50 -24.43 -11.19
CA SER A 191 17.48 -24.45 -12.26
C SER A 191 16.01 -24.41 -11.77
N GLU A 192 15.09 -24.06 -12.67
CA GLU A 192 13.63 -23.90 -12.46
C GLU A 192 12.90 -25.17 -11.98
N ASP A 193 11.75 -24.96 -11.33
CA ASP A 193 10.83 -25.92 -10.69
C ASP A 193 11.18 -26.43 -9.29
N VAL A 194 11.15 -25.52 -8.30
CA VAL A 194 10.90 -25.88 -6.90
C VAL A 194 9.86 -24.93 -6.29
N VAL A 195 8.77 -25.54 -5.83
CA VAL A 195 7.74 -24.95 -4.97
C VAL A 195 8.39 -24.11 -3.88
N ILE A 196 8.09 -22.80 -3.86
CA ILE A 196 8.49 -21.88 -2.80
C ILE A 196 7.73 -22.28 -1.53
N GLN A 197 8.23 -23.28 -0.81
CA GLN A 197 7.77 -23.56 0.54
C GLN A 197 8.39 -22.49 1.44
N LYS A 198 7.60 -21.42 1.64
CA LYS A 198 7.85 -20.32 2.57
C LYS A 198 8.21 -20.86 3.95
N CYS A 199 9.49 -20.86 4.28
CA CYS A 199 9.99 -20.85 5.64
C CYS A 199 10.80 -19.57 5.86
N CYS A 200 10.15 -18.40 5.77
CA CYS A 200 10.74 -17.14 6.23
C CYS A 200 10.45 -17.00 7.73
N GLY A 201 11.41 -17.38 8.58
CA GLY A 201 11.39 -17.04 10.00
C GLY A 201 12.15 -15.73 10.22
N PHE A 202 11.51 -14.74 10.88
CA PHE A 202 12.16 -13.49 11.29
C PHE A 202 12.51 -13.58 12.78
N THR A 203 13.78 -13.43 13.14
CA THR A 203 14.22 -13.32 14.53
C THR A 203 14.78 -11.93 14.81
N LYS A 204 14.44 -11.37 15.98
CA LYS A 204 14.93 -10.05 16.42
C LYS A 204 16.33 -10.21 17.00
N SER A 205 17.32 -9.50 16.46
CA SER A 205 18.70 -9.56 16.96
C SER A 205 18.81 -8.91 18.35
N PRO A 206 19.44 -9.56 19.34
CA PRO A 206 19.73 -8.93 20.63
C PRO A 206 20.83 -7.87 20.47
N ARG A 207 20.53 -6.65 20.93
CA ARG A 207 21.44 -5.51 20.94
C ARG A 207 22.62 -5.82 21.86
N SER A 208 23.85 -5.85 21.34
CA SER A 208 25.04 -6.01 22.19
C SER A 208 25.28 -4.74 23.00
N THR A 209 24.99 -4.78 24.30
CA THR A 209 25.52 -3.80 25.27
C THR A 209 26.97 -4.15 25.55
N SER A 210 27.91 -3.29 25.13
CA SER A 210 29.31 -3.38 25.50
C SER A 210 29.48 -2.98 26.97
N LEU A 211 29.79 -3.95 27.83
CA LEU A 211 30.33 -3.74 29.17
C LEU A 211 31.81 -3.35 29.04
N THR A 212 32.16 -2.11 29.36
CA THR A 212 33.55 -1.69 29.56
C THR A 212 33.95 -2.05 30.98
N SER A 213 34.80 -3.05 31.14
CA SER A 213 35.51 -3.33 32.40
C SER A 213 36.65 -2.33 32.58
N ALA A 214 36.60 -1.52 33.64
CA ALA A 214 37.73 -0.70 34.07
C ALA A 214 38.61 -1.53 35.03
N THR A 215 39.85 -1.78 34.62
CA THR A 215 40.95 -2.16 35.50
C THR A 215 41.84 -0.93 35.68
N GLY A 216 42.05 -0.53 36.93
CA GLY A 216 42.92 0.56 37.37
C GLY A 216 42.78 0.75 38.87
#